data_AF-A0A528WZB9-F1
#
_entry.id   AF-A0A528WZB9-F1
#
_cell.length_a   1.000
_cell.length_b   1.000
_cell.length_c   1.000
_cell.angle_alpha   90.00
_cell.angle_beta   90.00
_cell.angle_gamma   90.00
#
_symmetry.space_group_name_H-M   'P 1'
#
loop_
_entity.id
_entity.type
_entity.pdbx_description
1 polymer ?
#
loop_
_entity_poly.entity_id
_entity_poly.type
_entity_poly.pdbx_seq_one_letter_code
_entity_poly.pdbx_strand_id
1 'polypeptide(L)'
;MRELPQSLTPPSDGETVETEIPLSRRAMLSGMGAMALLGMAGCSTTETLDLPQLQLDDTTTGSVHPMRPAISVDKNITGPDVMYASLTDGGFQVPEVPWQKVKPEFRRQIVVDKTGEAPGTIVVHLQERMLYLVQPGGDAIRYGVGIGKDGFRWSGRANIQYGKEWPLWTPPPEMIQRKPELVKWQGGQPGGLTNPLGARALYIYQDGKDTGYRIHGSPEWWSIGQAMSSGCVRLINQDIIDLYSRVSKKNPVVVV
;
A
#
# COMPACT_ATOMS: atom_id res chain seq x y z
N MET A 1 -61.54 -17.83 -9.44
CA MET A 1 -62.46 -17.47 -10.52
C MET A 1 -62.67 -15.96 -10.52
N ARG A 2 -61.91 -15.24 -11.34
CA ARG A 2 -62.17 -13.89 -11.89
C ARG A 2 -61.05 -13.57 -12.89
N GLU A 3 -61.38 -12.82 -13.92
CA GLU A 3 -60.75 -12.95 -15.25
C GLU A 3 -59.73 -11.84 -15.57
N LEU A 4 -58.79 -12.17 -16.46
CA LEU A 4 -58.08 -11.23 -17.34
C LEU A 4 -58.97 -11.03 -18.59
N PRO A 5 -58.98 -9.86 -19.27
CA PRO A 5 -57.89 -9.46 -20.19
C PRO A 5 -57.66 -7.91 -20.20
N GLN A 6 -56.95 -7.21 -21.10
CA GLN A 6 -56.31 -7.54 -22.40
C GLN A 6 -54.89 -6.94 -22.54
N SER A 7 -54.21 -7.39 -23.60
CA SER A 7 -52.95 -6.97 -24.23
C SER A 7 -52.99 -5.63 -24.98
N LEU A 8 -51.83 -4.97 -25.12
CA LEU A 8 -51.52 -4.07 -26.25
C LEU A 8 -50.13 -4.38 -26.81
N THR A 9 -50.04 -4.45 -28.14
CA THR A 9 -48.84 -4.73 -28.95
C THR A 9 -48.27 -3.45 -29.59
N PRO A 10 -47.00 -3.43 -30.05
CA PRO A 10 -46.35 -2.24 -30.61
C PRO A 10 -46.40 -2.15 -32.15
N PRO A 11 -46.19 -0.95 -32.74
CA PRO A 11 -45.54 -0.76 -34.05
C PRO A 11 -44.01 -0.61 -33.86
N SER A 12 -43.08 -1.16 -34.66
CA SER A 12 -42.94 -1.42 -36.10
C SER A 12 -42.23 -0.30 -36.90
N ASP A 13 -41.07 -0.67 -37.43
CA ASP A 13 -40.45 -0.24 -38.69
C ASP A 13 -39.86 1.19 -38.83
N GLY A 14 -38.54 1.25 -38.62
CA GLY A 14 -37.53 1.48 -39.67
C GLY A 14 -37.58 2.72 -40.57
N GLU A 15 -36.52 3.53 -40.49
CA GLU A 15 -35.91 4.12 -41.70
C GLU A 15 -34.41 4.36 -41.50
N THR A 16 -33.60 3.98 -42.50
CA THR A 16 -32.16 4.27 -42.58
C THR A 16 -31.94 5.56 -43.38
N VAL A 17 -31.18 6.51 -42.85
CA VAL A 17 -30.66 7.64 -43.63
C VAL A 17 -29.15 7.69 -43.50
N GLU A 18 -28.48 7.20 -44.54
CA GLU A 18 -27.09 7.55 -44.82
C GLU A 18 -27.02 9.00 -45.31
N THR A 19 -25.94 9.72 -45.01
CA THR A 19 -25.59 10.91 -45.80
C THR A 19 -24.08 11.14 -45.77
N GLU A 20 -23.47 11.11 -46.95
CA GLU A 20 -22.02 11.24 -47.12
C GLU A 20 -21.55 12.71 -47.18
N ILE A 21 -20.39 12.95 -46.53
CA ILE A 21 -19.21 13.76 -46.92
C ILE A 21 -19.42 14.99 -47.87
N PRO A 22 -18.73 16.12 -47.60
CA PRO A 22 -17.50 16.34 -48.36
C PRO A 22 -16.30 16.93 -47.57
N LEU A 23 -15.11 16.39 -47.84
CA LEU A 23 -13.82 16.99 -47.50
C LEU A 23 -13.50 18.18 -48.42
N SER A 24 -12.92 19.27 -47.89
CA SER A 24 -12.24 20.26 -48.76
C SER A 24 -11.13 21.09 -48.10
N ARG A 25 -9.89 20.77 -48.51
CA ARG A 25 -8.84 21.69 -49.01
C ARG A 25 -8.54 23.01 -48.25
N ARG A 26 -7.48 22.98 -47.43
CA ARG A 26 -6.26 23.84 -47.51
C ARG A 26 -5.31 23.40 -46.39
N ALA A 27 -4.16 22.77 -46.65
CA ALA A 27 -3.01 23.25 -47.42
C ALA A 27 -2.42 24.57 -46.87
N MET A 28 -1.43 24.45 -45.99
CA MET A 28 -0.23 25.28 -46.04
C MET A 28 0.98 24.51 -45.48
N LEU A 29 2.10 24.62 -46.19
CA LEU A 29 3.30 23.80 -46.04
C LEU A 29 4.47 24.70 -45.62
N SER A 30 5.42 24.10 -44.88
CA SER A 30 6.86 24.41 -44.92
C SER A 30 7.39 25.75 -44.38
N GLY A 31 8.53 25.63 -43.67
CA GLY A 31 9.35 26.74 -43.21
C GLY A 31 10.70 26.27 -42.64
N MET A 32 11.49 25.55 -43.44
CA MET A 32 12.90 25.25 -43.10
C MET A 32 13.76 26.50 -43.30
N GLY A 33 14.69 26.77 -42.39
CA GLY A 33 15.60 27.92 -42.47
C GLY A 33 16.86 27.71 -41.64
N ALA A 34 17.81 26.94 -42.16
CA ALA A 34 19.17 26.90 -41.63
C ALA A 34 20.03 27.96 -42.34
N MET A 35 20.83 28.72 -41.60
CA MET A 35 21.94 29.52 -42.12
C MET A 35 23.17 29.35 -41.23
N ALA A 36 24.35 29.52 -41.83
CA ALA A 36 25.60 28.98 -41.33
C ALA A 36 26.66 30.07 -41.06
N LEU A 37 27.60 29.72 -40.16
CA LEU A 37 29.05 30.00 -40.17
C LEU A 37 29.56 31.34 -40.74
N LEU A 38 30.35 32.08 -39.95
CA LEU A 38 31.81 32.28 -40.12
C LEU A 38 32.38 33.41 -39.23
N GLY A 39 33.67 33.33 -38.89
CA GLY A 39 34.45 34.41 -38.23
C GLY A 39 35.29 33.89 -37.04
N MET A 40 36.45 33.28 -37.25
CA MET A 40 37.78 33.86 -37.56
C MET A 40 38.64 34.15 -36.31
N ALA A 41 39.87 33.65 -36.39
CA ALA A 41 40.84 33.46 -35.33
C ALA A 41 41.38 34.73 -34.66
N GLY A 42 41.80 34.58 -33.40
CA GLY A 42 42.74 35.47 -32.71
C GLY A 42 43.86 34.64 -32.07
N CYS A 43 45.07 34.72 -32.62
CA CYS A 43 46.26 34.14 -31.99
C CYS A 43 46.95 35.21 -31.14
N SER A 44 47.16 34.91 -29.86
CA SER A 44 48.10 35.65 -29.01
C SER A 44 49.02 34.65 -28.31
N THR A 45 50.29 34.68 -28.67
CA THR A 45 51.36 33.94 -27.98
C THR A 45 51.81 34.75 -26.77
N THR A 46 51.68 34.20 -25.57
CA THR A 46 52.36 34.73 -24.37
C THR A 46 52.99 33.55 -23.62
N GLU A 47 54.19 33.78 -23.10
CA GLU A 47 55.10 32.71 -22.68
C GLU A 47 54.71 32.02 -21.38
N THR A 48 55.15 30.77 -21.27
CA THR A 48 54.94 29.87 -20.12
C THR A 48 55.70 30.34 -18.89
N LEU A 49 54.99 30.53 -17.77
CA LEU A 49 55.58 30.41 -16.44
C LEU A 49 55.11 29.10 -15.82
N ASP A 50 56.07 28.20 -15.65
CA ASP A 50 55.89 26.84 -15.20
C ASP A 50 55.63 26.81 -13.68
N LEU A 51 54.44 26.36 -13.27
CA LEU A 51 54.06 26.18 -11.87
C LEU A 51 53.54 24.75 -11.68
N PRO A 52 54.04 23.99 -10.69
CA PRO A 52 53.71 22.58 -10.53
C PRO A 52 52.27 22.35 -10.05
N GLN A 53 51.37 22.20 -11.02
CA GLN A 53 50.40 21.10 -11.11
C GLN A 53 49.67 20.73 -9.80
N LEU A 54 48.60 21.48 -9.50
CA LEU A 54 47.49 20.95 -8.72
C LEU A 54 46.45 20.39 -9.70
N GLN A 55 46.66 19.12 -10.06
CA GLN A 55 45.87 18.40 -11.03
C GLN A 55 44.50 18.04 -10.44
N LEU A 56 43.52 18.93 -10.61
CA LEU A 56 42.11 18.60 -10.46
C LEU A 56 41.60 18.15 -11.84
N ASP A 57 41.69 16.84 -12.08
CA ASP A 57 41.11 16.21 -13.26
C ASP A 57 39.58 16.32 -13.20
N ASP A 58 39.02 17.37 -13.83
CA ASP A 58 37.59 17.66 -13.86
C ASP A 58 36.85 16.74 -14.86
N THR A 59 37.06 15.44 -14.72
CA THR A 59 36.55 14.39 -15.61
C THR A 59 36.09 13.17 -14.82
N THR A 60 35.20 13.38 -13.85
CA THR A 60 34.33 12.31 -13.36
C THR A 60 33.16 12.10 -14.32
N THR A 61 33.46 11.47 -15.47
CA THR A 61 32.44 10.77 -16.28
C THR A 61 32.16 9.41 -15.62
N GLY A 62 31.67 9.46 -14.38
CA GLY A 62 31.68 8.36 -13.41
C GLY A 62 30.29 7.86 -13.05
N SER A 63 29.60 7.24 -14.01
CA SER A 63 28.29 6.59 -13.88
C SER A 63 27.09 7.51 -13.59
N VAL A 64 26.31 7.75 -14.65
CA VAL A 64 24.88 8.08 -14.51
C VAL A 64 24.15 6.79 -14.10
N HIS A 65 24.36 6.35 -12.86
CA HIS A 65 23.31 5.60 -12.19
C HIS A 65 22.06 6.51 -12.18
N PRO A 66 20.86 6.04 -12.55
CA PRO A 66 19.66 6.82 -12.30
C PRO A 66 19.67 7.14 -10.82
N MET A 67 19.76 8.44 -10.50
CA MET A 67 19.91 8.93 -9.14
C MET A 67 18.62 8.58 -8.40
N ARG A 68 18.62 7.39 -7.78
CA ARG A 68 17.46 6.85 -7.08
C ARG A 68 17.08 7.91 -6.06
N PRO A 69 15.81 8.38 -6.03
CA PRO A 69 15.39 9.32 -5.01
C PRO A 69 15.87 8.83 -3.64
N ALA A 70 16.43 9.73 -2.84
CA ALA A 70 16.78 9.38 -1.47
C ALA A 70 15.51 8.84 -0.80
N ILE A 71 15.62 7.66 -0.17
CA ILE A 71 14.49 6.99 0.48
C ILE A 71 13.78 8.02 1.36
N SER A 72 12.47 8.17 1.16
CA SER A 72 11.63 9.13 1.83
C SER A 72 11.88 9.13 3.35
N VAL A 73 12.03 10.32 3.93
CA VAL A 73 12.32 10.47 5.36
C VAL A 73 11.01 10.75 6.10
N ASP A 74 10.34 9.68 6.56
CA ASP A 74 9.23 9.82 7.49
C ASP A 74 9.74 9.85 8.94
N LYS A 75 9.54 11.00 9.59
CA LYS A 75 9.88 11.26 11.01
C LYS A 75 9.24 10.29 12.01
N ASN A 76 8.18 9.57 11.63
CA ASN A 76 7.49 8.58 12.46
C ASN A 76 8.09 7.16 12.31
N ILE A 77 9.04 6.96 11.39
CA ILE A 77 9.78 5.71 11.19
C ILE A 77 11.20 5.90 11.73
N THR A 78 11.35 5.62 13.02
CA THR A 78 12.55 5.92 13.82
C THR A 78 13.31 4.63 14.18
N GLY A 79 14.14 4.65 15.23
CA GLY A 79 14.74 3.44 15.79
C GLY A 79 13.68 2.44 16.28
N PRO A 80 13.94 1.12 16.20
CA PRO A 80 12.98 0.10 16.64
C PRO A 80 12.69 0.17 18.14
N ASP A 81 13.64 0.66 18.94
CA ASP A 81 13.49 0.99 20.35
C ASP A 81 12.39 2.01 20.61
N VAL A 82 12.26 3.04 19.76
CA VAL A 82 11.19 4.04 19.85
C VAL A 82 9.89 3.52 19.24
N MET A 83 9.94 2.90 18.05
CA MET A 83 8.74 2.41 17.36
C MET A 83 8.02 1.27 18.11
N TYR A 84 8.75 0.47 18.88
CA TYR A 84 8.23 -0.69 19.62
C TYR A 84 8.17 -0.50 21.14
N ALA A 85 8.42 0.72 21.62
CA ALA A 85 8.25 1.10 23.03
C ALA A 85 6.83 0.83 23.55
N SER A 86 6.69 0.79 24.89
CA SER A 86 5.39 0.84 25.54
C SER A 86 4.72 2.20 25.32
N LEU A 87 3.42 2.21 25.05
CA LEU A 87 2.66 3.46 24.82
C LEU A 87 1.24 3.36 25.39
N THR A 88 0.64 4.51 25.69
CA THR A 88 -0.74 4.61 26.17
C THR A 88 -1.67 4.93 25.00
N ASP A 89 -2.65 4.08 24.76
CA ASP A 89 -3.61 4.23 23.66
C ASP A 89 -5.00 3.75 24.10
N GLY A 90 -6.04 4.56 23.84
CA GLY A 90 -7.43 4.23 24.21
C GLY A 90 -7.67 3.98 25.70
N GLY A 91 -6.79 4.45 26.59
CA GLY A 91 -6.81 4.13 28.03
C GLY A 91 -6.09 2.84 28.42
N PHE A 92 -5.53 2.10 27.46
CA PHE A 92 -4.74 0.90 27.70
C PHE A 92 -3.24 1.21 27.65
N GLN A 93 -2.47 0.60 28.56
CA GLN A 93 -1.02 0.58 28.48
C GLN A 93 -0.58 -0.56 27.54
N VAL A 94 -0.30 -0.25 26.29
CA VAL A 94 0.26 -1.22 25.33
C VAL A 94 1.70 -1.53 25.77
N PRO A 95 2.05 -2.81 25.97
CA PRO A 95 3.39 -3.19 26.41
C PRO A 95 4.43 -2.99 25.30
N GLU A 96 5.68 -2.77 25.71
CA GLU A 96 6.84 -2.80 24.81
C GLU A 96 6.92 -4.16 24.11
N VAL A 97 7.25 -4.15 22.82
CA VAL A 97 7.60 -5.36 22.08
C VAL A 97 9.12 -5.55 22.13
N PRO A 98 9.63 -6.74 22.54
CA PRO A 98 11.06 -7.04 22.56
C PRO A 98 11.58 -7.19 21.11
N TRP A 99 11.76 -6.06 20.44
CA TRP A 99 12.00 -5.95 19.00
C TRP A 99 13.28 -6.66 18.55
N GLN A 100 14.23 -6.91 19.45
CA GLN A 100 15.43 -7.72 19.18
C GLN A 100 15.06 -9.18 18.82
N LYS A 101 13.93 -9.69 19.35
CA LYS A 101 13.37 -11.02 19.04
C LYS A 101 12.52 -11.03 17.76
N VAL A 102 12.09 -9.87 17.27
CA VAL A 102 11.48 -9.73 15.95
C VAL A 102 12.60 -9.61 14.92
N LYS A 103 12.59 -10.46 13.88
CA LYS A 103 13.66 -10.41 12.87
C LYS A 103 13.65 -9.07 12.12
N PRO A 104 14.83 -8.50 11.74
CA PRO A 104 14.91 -7.16 11.14
C PRO A 104 14.04 -6.95 9.90
N GLU A 105 13.85 -7.98 9.06
CA GLU A 105 13.03 -7.91 7.86
C GLU A 105 11.55 -7.63 8.15
N PHE A 106 11.02 -8.11 9.28
CA PHE A 106 9.63 -7.97 9.70
C PHE A 106 9.36 -6.71 10.55
N ARG A 107 10.39 -5.93 10.90
CA ARG A 107 10.22 -4.64 11.56
C ARG A 107 9.73 -3.59 10.57
N ARG A 108 8.98 -2.61 11.06
CA ARG A 108 8.51 -1.48 10.25
C ARG A 108 9.69 -0.70 9.69
N GLN A 109 9.67 -0.43 8.39
CA GLN A 109 10.74 0.30 7.70
C GLN A 109 10.24 0.89 6.37
N ILE A 110 10.87 1.96 5.91
CA ILE A 110 10.63 2.51 4.57
C ILE A 110 11.49 1.72 3.58
N VAL A 111 10.87 1.31 2.48
CA VAL A 111 11.52 0.60 1.37
C VAL A 111 11.11 1.24 0.07
N VAL A 112 11.90 1.05 -0.98
CA VAL A 112 11.46 1.43 -2.33
C VAL A 112 10.33 0.51 -2.78
N ASP A 113 9.27 1.12 -3.30
CA ASP A 113 8.10 0.39 -3.79
C ASP A 113 8.45 -0.44 -5.02
N LYS A 114 7.89 -1.64 -5.05
CA LYS A 114 7.94 -2.58 -6.18
C LYS A 114 6.56 -3.14 -6.53
N THR A 115 5.50 -2.67 -5.86
CA THR A 115 4.14 -3.16 -6.04
C THR A 115 3.52 -2.65 -7.34
N GLY A 116 3.90 -1.44 -7.78
CA GLY A 116 3.33 -0.80 -8.97
C GLY A 116 1.91 -0.26 -8.76
N GLU A 117 1.44 -0.22 -7.52
CA GLU A 117 0.14 0.33 -7.15
C GLU A 117 0.19 1.85 -6.94
N ALA A 118 -0.97 2.51 -6.91
CA ALA A 118 -1.04 3.94 -6.66
C ALA A 118 -0.75 4.28 -5.17
N PRO A 119 -0.15 5.44 -4.85
CA PRO A 119 0.04 5.92 -3.48
C PRO A 119 -1.25 5.88 -2.64
N GLY A 120 -1.12 5.45 -1.38
CA GLY A 120 -2.24 5.18 -0.49
C GLY A 120 -2.82 3.76 -0.60
N THR A 121 -2.40 2.96 -1.58
CA THR A 121 -2.79 1.53 -1.66
C THR A 121 -2.09 0.72 -0.58
N ILE A 122 -2.84 -0.19 0.03
CA ILE A 122 -2.35 -1.20 0.97
C ILE A 122 -2.15 -2.51 0.19
N VAL A 123 -0.91 -2.99 0.07
CA VAL A 123 -0.59 -4.25 -0.62
C VAL A 123 -0.13 -5.27 0.40
N VAL A 124 -0.86 -6.37 0.54
CA VAL A 124 -0.48 -7.50 1.40
C VAL A 124 0.11 -8.59 0.53
N HIS A 125 1.41 -8.83 0.66
CA HIS A 125 2.09 -9.92 -0.02
C HIS A 125 2.22 -11.12 0.94
N LEU A 126 1.34 -12.10 0.75
CA LEU A 126 1.15 -13.24 1.65
C LEU A 126 2.35 -14.20 1.63
N GLN A 127 3.03 -14.35 0.49
CA GLN A 127 4.22 -15.21 0.39
C GLN A 127 5.40 -14.64 1.18
N GLU A 128 5.68 -13.35 1.01
CA GLU A 128 6.72 -12.62 1.76
C GLU A 128 6.35 -12.39 3.23
N ARG A 129 5.05 -12.46 3.56
CA ARG A 129 4.47 -12.07 4.86
C ARG A 129 4.79 -10.62 5.20
N MET A 130 4.58 -9.76 4.20
CA MET A 130 4.74 -8.30 4.30
C MET A 130 3.43 -7.59 3.93
N LEU A 131 3.20 -6.44 4.55
CA LEU A 131 2.23 -5.44 4.13
C LEU A 131 2.99 -4.17 3.75
N TYR A 132 2.60 -3.55 2.64
CA TYR A 132 3.17 -2.32 2.11
C TYR A 132 2.07 -1.26 2.06
N LEU A 133 2.33 -0.06 2.61
CA LEU A 133 1.52 1.13 2.36
C LEU A 133 2.28 2.02 1.36
N VAL A 134 1.84 2.03 0.10
CA VAL A 134 2.53 2.76 -0.98
C VAL A 134 2.52 4.27 -0.69
N GLN A 135 3.68 4.90 -0.77
CA GLN A 135 3.88 6.33 -0.58
C GLN A 135 4.06 7.04 -1.93
N PRO A 136 3.84 8.36 -2.01
CA PRO A 136 4.36 9.18 -3.11
C PRO A 136 5.89 9.07 -3.19
N GLY A 137 6.47 9.33 -4.37
CA GLY A 137 7.93 9.34 -4.56
C GLY A 137 8.58 8.00 -4.90
N GLY A 138 7.81 6.90 -4.94
CA GLY A 138 8.31 5.57 -5.29
C GLY A 138 8.78 4.74 -4.10
N ASP A 139 8.39 5.11 -2.89
CA ASP A 139 8.62 4.35 -1.66
C ASP A 139 7.32 3.71 -1.13
N ALA A 140 7.47 2.78 -0.19
CA ALA A 140 6.38 2.21 0.58
C ALA A 140 6.83 2.02 2.04
N ILE A 141 5.90 2.18 2.99
CA ILE A 141 6.13 1.75 4.38
C ILE A 141 5.84 0.25 4.44
N ARG A 142 6.87 -0.57 4.73
CA ARG A 142 6.76 -2.02 4.89
C ARG A 142 6.56 -2.37 6.36
N TYR A 143 5.63 -3.29 6.62
CA TYR A 143 5.34 -3.88 7.92
C TYR A 143 5.41 -5.40 7.78
N GLY A 144 6.02 -6.09 8.75
CA GLY A 144 5.90 -7.55 8.82
C GLY A 144 4.49 -7.96 9.27
N VAL A 145 3.96 -9.04 8.70
CA VAL A 145 2.63 -9.57 9.07
C VAL A 145 2.65 -11.04 9.48
N GLY A 146 1.74 -11.42 10.37
CA GLY A 146 1.34 -12.81 10.58
C GLY A 146 0.08 -13.11 9.77
N ILE A 147 0.05 -14.22 9.03
CA ILE A 147 -1.04 -14.54 8.10
C ILE A 147 -1.85 -15.77 8.55
N GLY A 148 -2.97 -16.01 7.86
CA GLY A 148 -3.73 -17.24 7.98
C GLY A 148 -3.00 -18.48 7.48
N LYS A 149 -3.38 -19.64 8.02
CA LYS A 149 -3.08 -20.93 7.39
C LYS A 149 -3.81 -21.01 6.04
N ASP A 150 -3.29 -21.80 5.10
CA ASP A 150 -3.67 -21.67 3.69
C ASP A 150 -5.16 -21.83 3.39
N GLY A 151 -5.87 -22.70 4.12
CA GLY A 151 -7.33 -22.87 4.01
C GLY A 151 -8.19 -21.70 4.48
N PHE A 152 -7.61 -20.56 4.88
CA PHE A 152 -8.33 -19.36 5.32
C PHE A 152 -7.90 -18.08 4.59
N ARG A 153 -7.13 -18.19 3.51
CA ARG A 153 -6.61 -17.04 2.75
C ARG A 153 -7.65 -16.50 1.78
N TRP A 154 -7.78 -15.19 1.70
CA TRP A 154 -8.48 -14.47 0.64
C TRP A 154 -7.45 -13.64 -0.14
N SER A 155 -7.67 -13.46 -1.45
CA SER A 155 -6.81 -12.67 -2.34
C SER A 155 -7.65 -11.90 -3.36
N GLY A 156 -7.10 -10.80 -3.88
CA GLY A 156 -7.77 -9.93 -4.84
C GLY A 156 -7.73 -8.45 -4.47
N ARG A 157 -8.55 -7.65 -5.16
CA ARG A 157 -8.72 -6.21 -4.93
C ARG A 157 -9.99 -5.92 -4.12
N ALA A 158 -9.86 -5.04 -3.14
CA ALA A 158 -10.92 -4.60 -2.23
C ALA A 158 -10.59 -3.19 -1.70
N ASN A 159 -11.37 -2.68 -0.74
CA ASN A 159 -11.11 -1.39 -0.10
C ASN A 159 -11.33 -1.47 1.42
N ILE A 160 -10.70 -0.56 2.17
CA ILE A 160 -11.04 -0.35 3.60
C ILE A 160 -12.38 0.37 3.71
N GLN A 161 -13.40 -0.28 4.27
CA GLN A 161 -14.71 0.35 4.48
C GLN A 161 -14.73 1.21 5.75
N TYR A 162 -14.14 0.70 6.83
CA TYR A 162 -13.98 1.41 8.09
C TYR A 162 -12.87 0.77 8.93
N GLY A 163 -12.38 1.56 9.89
CA GLY A 163 -11.55 1.10 11.00
C GLY A 163 -12.33 1.08 12.31
N LYS A 164 -11.86 0.30 13.29
CA LYS A 164 -12.26 0.38 14.70
C LYS A 164 -11.05 0.39 15.61
N GLU A 165 -11.15 1.16 16.69
CA GLU A 165 -10.23 1.12 17.82
C GLU A 165 -10.70 0.12 18.87
N TRP A 166 -9.77 -0.59 19.49
CA TRP A 166 -10.00 -1.65 20.48
C TRP A 166 -11.26 -2.49 20.19
N PRO A 167 -11.31 -3.15 19.00
CA PRO A 167 -12.52 -3.79 18.51
C PRO A 167 -12.97 -4.97 19.38
N LEU A 168 -14.29 -5.12 19.54
CA LEU A 168 -14.89 -6.35 20.04
C LEU A 168 -14.55 -7.51 19.07
N TRP A 169 -14.17 -8.66 19.63
CA TRP A 169 -13.86 -9.87 18.88
C TRP A 169 -14.85 -10.99 19.23
N THR A 170 -15.46 -11.59 18.22
CA THR A 170 -16.25 -12.82 18.39
C THR A 170 -15.48 -13.99 17.76
N PRO A 171 -15.22 -15.09 18.50
CA PRO A 171 -14.61 -16.29 17.94
C PRO A 171 -15.55 -16.93 16.89
N PRO A 172 -15.04 -17.31 15.71
CA PRO A 172 -15.82 -18.08 14.74
C PRO A 172 -16.32 -19.41 15.34
N PRO A 173 -17.51 -19.92 14.96
CA PRO A 173 -18.07 -21.16 15.50
C PRO A 173 -17.11 -22.37 15.37
N GLU A 174 -16.39 -22.47 14.27
CA GLU A 174 -15.40 -23.53 14.00
C GLU A 174 -14.18 -23.41 14.91
N MET A 175 -13.87 -22.19 15.38
CA MET A 175 -12.83 -21.96 16.38
C MET A 175 -13.30 -22.45 17.77
N ILE A 176 -14.56 -22.19 18.14
CA ILE A 176 -15.14 -22.70 19.40
C ILE A 176 -15.19 -24.23 19.39
N GLN A 177 -15.52 -24.87 18.27
CA GLN A 177 -15.49 -26.34 18.14
C GLN A 177 -14.09 -26.93 18.43
N ARG A 178 -13.02 -26.25 17.98
CA ARG A 178 -11.62 -26.66 18.23
C ARG A 178 -11.09 -26.25 19.60
N LYS A 179 -11.73 -25.26 20.24
CA LYS A 179 -11.33 -24.61 21.50
C LYS A 179 -12.58 -24.25 22.32
N PRO A 180 -13.24 -25.24 22.97
CA PRO A 180 -14.52 -25.02 23.65
C PRO A 180 -14.46 -23.95 24.74
N GLU A 181 -13.29 -23.68 25.32
CA GLU A 181 -13.07 -22.63 26.32
C GLU A 181 -13.36 -21.20 25.80
N LEU A 182 -13.44 -21.02 24.47
CA LEU A 182 -13.80 -19.76 23.83
C LEU A 182 -15.32 -19.49 23.82
N VAL A 183 -16.17 -20.46 24.18
CA VAL A 183 -17.64 -20.28 24.20
C VAL A 183 -18.09 -19.11 25.08
N LYS A 184 -17.33 -18.80 26.15
CA LYS A 184 -17.55 -17.63 27.02
C LYS A 184 -17.49 -16.29 26.27
N TRP A 185 -16.83 -16.25 25.11
CA TRP A 185 -16.72 -15.08 24.23
C TRP A 185 -17.67 -15.11 23.03
N GLN A 186 -18.64 -16.03 22.98
CA GLN A 186 -19.63 -16.09 21.89
C GLN A 186 -20.43 -14.79 21.72
N GLY A 187 -20.66 -14.05 22.82
CA GLY A 187 -21.27 -12.71 22.81
C GLY A 187 -20.30 -11.56 22.49
N GLY A 188 -19.02 -11.88 22.24
CA GLY A 188 -17.94 -10.93 22.04
C GLY A 188 -17.01 -10.80 23.25
N GLN A 189 -15.70 -10.96 23.03
CA GLN A 189 -14.67 -10.46 23.93
C GLN A 189 -14.53 -8.93 23.73
N PRO A 190 -14.57 -8.12 24.80
CA PRO A 190 -14.36 -6.68 24.69
C PRO A 190 -12.95 -6.33 24.20
N GLY A 191 -12.78 -5.11 23.69
CA GLY A 191 -11.45 -4.57 23.36
C GLY A 191 -10.53 -4.51 24.58
N GLY A 192 -9.25 -4.81 24.37
CA GLY A 192 -8.22 -4.69 25.39
C GLY A 192 -6.97 -5.51 25.09
N LEU A 193 -5.99 -5.48 25.99
CA LEU A 193 -4.66 -6.06 25.80
C LEU A 193 -4.64 -7.58 25.50
N THR A 194 -5.67 -8.32 25.90
CA THR A 194 -5.81 -9.76 25.67
C THR A 194 -6.74 -10.11 24.50
N ASN A 195 -7.26 -9.12 23.78
CA ASN A 195 -8.13 -9.33 22.63
C ASN A 195 -7.28 -9.71 21.39
N PRO A 196 -7.60 -10.79 20.66
CA PRO A 196 -6.79 -11.26 19.54
C PRO A 196 -6.84 -10.36 18.30
N LEU A 197 -7.77 -9.40 18.23
CA LEU A 197 -7.79 -8.32 17.23
C LEU A 197 -6.86 -7.14 17.58
N GLY A 198 -6.30 -7.11 18.79
CA GLY A 198 -5.37 -6.09 19.25
C GLY A 198 -5.95 -4.68 19.31
N ALA A 199 -5.08 -3.67 19.13
CA ALA A 199 -5.42 -2.27 19.34
C ALA A 199 -6.31 -1.65 18.25
N ARG A 200 -6.28 -2.18 17.01
CA ARG A 200 -7.00 -1.65 15.85
C ARG A 200 -7.41 -2.80 14.91
N ALA A 201 -8.53 -2.63 14.21
CA ALA A 201 -8.89 -3.47 13.06
C ALA A 201 -9.43 -2.63 11.90
N LEU A 202 -9.00 -2.98 10.68
CA LEU A 202 -9.42 -2.42 9.41
C LEU A 202 -10.27 -3.48 8.68
N TYR A 203 -11.48 -3.11 8.27
CA TYR A 203 -12.47 -4.02 7.70
C TYR A 203 -12.49 -3.90 6.18
N ILE A 204 -12.22 -5.01 5.49
CA ILE A 204 -12.00 -5.07 4.05
C ILE A 204 -13.30 -5.45 3.34
N TYR A 205 -13.73 -4.62 2.40
CA TYR A 205 -14.95 -4.82 1.62
C TYR A 205 -14.65 -4.90 0.13
N GLN A 206 -15.29 -5.85 -0.54
CA GLN A 206 -15.26 -6.02 -1.99
C GLN A 206 -16.69 -5.81 -2.52
N ASP A 207 -16.86 -4.95 -3.52
CA ASP A 207 -18.15 -4.63 -4.15
C ASP A 207 -19.29 -4.30 -3.15
N GLY A 208 -18.94 -3.55 -2.10
CA GLY A 208 -19.87 -3.14 -1.03
C GLY A 208 -20.19 -4.22 0.00
N LYS A 209 -19.62 -5.43 -0.09
CA LYS A 209 -19.83 -6.55 0.83
C LYS A 209 -18.62 -6.77 1.73
N ASP A 210 -18.85 -7.12 3.00
CA ASP A 210 -17.77 -7.55 3.91
C ASP A 210 -17.16 -8.85 3.39
N THR A 211 -15.84 -8.88 3.23
CA THR A 211 -15.10 -10.07 2.77
C THR A 211 -14.96 -11.15 3.87
N GLY A 212 -15.27 -10.82 5.13
CA GLY A 212 -14.85 -11.63 6.28
C GLY A 212 -13.36 -11.46 6.62
N TYR A 213 -12.60 -10.73 5.80
CA TYR A 213 -11.17 -10.50 5.94
C TYR A 213 -10.86 -9.17 6.63
N ARG A 214 -9.77 -9.12 7.41
CA ARG A 214 -9.39 -7.96 8.22
C ARG A 214 -7.87 -7.82 8.25
N ILE A 215 -7.39 -6.58 8.36
CA ILE A 215 -6.02 -6.25 8.78
C ILE A 215 -6.12 -5.70 10.21
N HIS A 216 -5.47 -6.33 11.18
CA HIS A 216 -5.67 -6.02 12.59
C HIS A 216 -4.40 -6.18 13.43
N GLY A 217 -4.43 -5.66 14.66
CA GLY A 217 -3.35 -5.81 15.63
C GLY A 217 -3.31 -7.20 16.27
N SER A 218 -2.26 -7.48 17.02
CA SER A 218 -2.19 -8.68 17.86
C SER A 218 -1.27 -8.44 19.06
N PRO A 219 -1.63 -8.92 20.26
CA PRO A 219 -0.69 -8.99 21.38
C PRO A 219 0.41 -10.04 21.14
N GLU A 220 0.20 -11.00 20.24
CA GLU A 220 1.15 -12.07 19.89
C GLU A 220 2.22 -11.58 18.89
N TRP A 221 3.07 -10.64 19.29
CA TRP A 221 4.13 -10.09 18.43
C TRP A 221 5.06 -11.16 17.83
N TRP A 222 5.27 -12.28 18.53
CA TRP A 222 6.11 -13.40 18.08
C TRP A 222 5.54 -14.14 16.86
N SER A 223 4.27 -13.90 16.54
CA SER A 223 3.54 -14.57 15.47
C SER A 223 3.64 -13.88 14.11
N ILE A 224 4.31 -12.72 14.06
CA ILE A 224 4.66 -12.02 12.82
C ILE A 224 5.71 -12.82 12.04
N GLY A 225 5.59 -12.86 10.72
CA GLY A 225 6.42 -13.71 9.86
C GLY A 225 6.01 -15.19 9.87
N GLN A 226 4.89 -15.54 10.52
CA GLN A 226 4.36 -16.91 10.59
C GLN A 226 2.95 -17.05 9.99
N ALA A 227 2.59 -18.27 9.57
CA ALA A 227 1.26 -18.63 9.09
C ALA A 227 0.48 -19.40 10.18
N MET A 228 -0.17 -18.68 11.09
CA MET A 228 -0.82 -19.25 12.29
C MET A 228 -2.30 -18.88 12.43
N SER A 229 -2.78 -17.82 11.78
CA SER A 229 -4.13 -17.28 12.03
C SER A 229 -5.23 -18.12 11.34
N SER A 230 -6.49 -17.82 11.66
CA SER A 230 -7.68 -18.34 10.95
C SER A 230 -8.07 -17.46 9.75
N GLY A 231 -7.10 -16.80 9.10
CA GLY A 231 -7.25 -16.11 7.83
C GLY A 231 -6.62 -14.72 7.82
N CYS A 232 -7.10 -13.85 8.69
CA CYS A 232 -6.81 -12.42 8.71
C CYS A 232 -5.31 -12.07 8.87
N VAL A 233 -4.97 -10.86 8.43
CA VAL A 233 -3.62 -10.28 8.49
C VAL A 233 -3.41 -9.63 9.86
N ARG A 234 -2.35 -10.04 10.54
CA ARG A 234 -1.98 -9.57 11.88
C ARG A 234 -0.72 -8.72 11.83
N LEU A 235 -0.75 -7.57 12.49
CA LEU A 235 0.41 -6.72 12.75
C LEU A 235 0.69 -6.67 14.26
N ILE A 236 1.89 -6.24 14.64
CA ILE A 236 2.18 -5.80 16.01
C ILE A 236 1.24 -4.63 16.36
N ASN A 237 0.84 -4.49 17.63
CA ASN A 237 -0.07 -3.42 18.06
C ASN A 237 0.44 -2.02 17.68
N GLN A 238 1.72 -1.73 17.91
CA GLN A 238 2.39 -0.49 17.51
C GLN A 238 2.33 -0.25 15.99
N ASP A 239 2.39 -1.31 15.18
CA ASP A 239 2.39 -1.23 13.72
C ASP A 239 0.98 -1.09 13.13
N ILE A 240 -0.04 -1.72 13.73
CA ILE A 240 -1.42 -1.44 13.33
C ILE A 240 -1.86 -0.03 13.76
N ILE A 241 -1.38 0.50 14.88
CA ILE A 241 -1.68 1.88 15.32
C ILE A 241 -1.10 2.88 14.30
N ASP A 242 0.15 2.70 13.91
CA ASP A 242 0.79 3.52 12.87
C ASP A 242 0.05 3.41 11.52
N LEU A 243 -0.20 2.18 11.02
CA LEU A 243 -0.96 1.98 9.78
C LEU A 243 -2.36 2.61 9.84
N TYR A 244 -3.09 2.42 10.95
CA TYR A 244 -4.44 2.95 11.16
C TYR A 244 -4.47 4.48 11.10
N SER A 245 -3.45 5.15 11.64
CA SER A 245 -3.35 6.62 11.60
C SER A 245 -3.13 7.19 10.20
N ARG A 246 -2.66 6.36 9.25
CA ARG A 246 -2.29 6.75 7.89
C ARG A 246 -3.35 6.42 6.84
N VAL A 247 -4.30 5.53 7.16
CA VAL A 247 -5.30 5.03 6.22
C VAL A 247 -6.67 5.63 6.51
N SER A 248 -7.46 5.81 5.45
CA SER A 248 -8.79 6.38 5.49
C SER A 248 -9.83 5.40 4.91
N LYS A 249 -11.11 5.80 4.93
CA LYS A 249 -12.16 5.03 4.26
C LYS A 249 -11.94 5.10 2.75
N LYS A 250 -12.17 3.98 2.06
CA LYS A 250 -11.92 3.75 0.63
C LYS A 250 -10.44 3.65 0.22
N ASN A 251 -9.48 3.57 1.14
CA ASN A 251 -8.12 3.21 0.76
C ASN A 251 -8.12 1.84 0.05
N PRO A 252 -7.51 1.72 -1.15
CA PRO A 252 -7.47 0.45 -1.88
C PRO A 252 -6.66 -0.60 -1.11
N VAL A 253 -7.09 -1.85 -1.22
CA VAL A 253 -6.39 -3.02 -0.70
C VAL A 253 -6.19 -4.03 -1.81
N VAL A 254 -4.97 -4.53 -1.93
CA VAL A 254 -4.59 -5.60 -2.86
C VAL A 254 -3.93 -6.72 -2.04
N VAL A 255 -4.40 -7.95 -2.19
CA VAL A 255 -3.85 -9.11 -1.46
C VAL A 255 -3.40 -10.18 -2.45
N VAL A 256 -2.11 -10.57 -2.37
CA VAL A 256 -1.38 -11.44 -3.32
C VAL A 256 -0.52 -12.52 -2.64
#